data_AF-A0A6G7BTG4-F1
#
_entry.id   AF-A0A6G7BTG4-F1
#
_cell.length_a   1.000
_cell.length_b   1.000
_cell.length_c   1.000
_cell.angle_alpha   90.00
_cell.angle_beta   90.00
_cell.angle_gamma   90.00
#
_symmetry.space_group_name_H-M   'P 1'
#
loop_
_entity.id
_entity.type
_entity.pdbx_description
1 polymer ?
#
loop_
_entity_poly.entity_id
_entity_poly.type
_entity_poly.pdbx_seq_one_letter_code
_entity_poly.pdbx_strand_id
1 'polypeptide(L)'
;MSTIESNKIASNLFQEDIRSKDFKKYFEKIFEIKIEDFLSDYDEIDEFPVEIEDKGIMIGFIAQTTKVPPQISYIDLDVVNYPINTGYLAKEVPVQSLIKNPTDIQAHLIPFQNLRIYYSLYNQDQIDRIIFQYQDLRYELSLTKDSVITRIRVCIAEIESNINMSTYYLFDN
;
A
#
# COMPACT_ATOMS: atom_id res chain seq x y z
N MET A 1 3.44 -17.50 -22.66
CA MET A 1 3.70 -16.32 -21.80
C MET A 1 2.65 -16.30 -20.71
N SER A 2 3.04 -15.80 -19.52
CA SER A 2 2.26 -15.58 -18.28
C SER A 2 2.25 -16.71 -17.24
N THR A 3 3.17 -16.64 -16.28
CA THR A 3 3.06 -17.36 -14.99
C THR A 3 3.57 -16.55 -13.80
N ILE A 4 3.85 -15.25 -13.95
CA ILE A 4 4.38 -14.38 -12.89
C ILE A 4 3.40 -13.25 -12.50
N GLU A 5 2.27 -13.09 -13.18
CA GLU A 5 1.24 -12.07 -12.85
C GLU A 5 0.38 -12.42 -11.62
N SER A 6 0.70 -13.53 -10.95
CA SER A 6 -0.27 -14.27 -10.15
C SER A 6 -0.30 -13.88 -8.67
N ASN A 7 0.73 -13.18 -8.17
CA ASN A 7 0.92 -12.85 -6.74
C ASN A 7 1.04 -11.32 -6.51
N LYS A 8 0.55 -10.52 -7.46
CA LYS A 8 0.57 -9.06 -7.35
C LYS A 8 -0.68 -8.56 -6.65
N ILE A 9 -0.57 -7.48 -5.89
CA ILE A 9 -1.69 -6.71 -5.35
C ILE A 9 -2.40 -6.02 -6.52
N ALA A 10 -3.70 -6.28 -6.68
CA ALA A 10 -4.56 -5.65 -7.68
C ALA A 10 -5.81 -5.05 -7.04
N SER A 11 -6.56 -4.23 -7.80
CA SER A 11 -7.74 -3.50 -7.33
C SER A 11 -8.82 -4.38 -6.72
N ASN A 12 -8.99 -5.61 -7.22
CA ASN A 12 -9.97 -6.56 -6.70
C ASN A 12 -9.80 -6.85 -5.20
N LEU A 13 -8.58 -6.76 -4.67
CA LEU A 13 -8.31 -7.00 -3.25
C LEU A 13 -8.94 -5.94 -2.33
N PHE A 14 -9.25 -4.75 -2.84
CA PHE A 14 -9.76 -3.62 -2.04
C PHE A 14 -11.28 -3.46 -2.11
N GLN A 15 -11.93 -4.05 -3.12
CA GLN A 15 -13.37 -3.84 -3.39
C GLN A 15 -14.23 -5.05 -3.03
N GLU A 16 -13.61 -6.16 -2.66
CA GLU A 16 -14.30 -7.42 -2.36
C GLU A 16 -14.51 -7.62 -0.86
N ASP A 17 -15.67 -8.18 -0.51
CA ASP A 17 -15.96 -8.63 0.86
C ASP A 17 -14.93 -9.69 1.27
N ILE A 18 -14.23 -9.44 2.38
CA ILE A 18 -13.18 -10.34 2.90
C ILE A 18 -13.70 -11.75 3.23
N ARG A 19 -15.03 -11.89 3.40
CA ARG A 19 -15.68 -13.17 3.68
C ARG A 19 -15.91 -14.00 2.43
N SER A 20 -15.79 -13.42 1.23
CA SER A 20 -16.02 -14.10 -0.04
C SER A 20 -14.94 -15.15 -0.32
N LYS A 21 -15.31 -16.24 -1.01
CA LYS A 21 -14.38 -17.34 -1.32
C LYS A 21 -13.30 -16.92 -2.31
N ASP A 22 -13.63 -16.03 -3.23
CA ASP A 22 -12.70 -15.59 -4.27
C ASP A 22 -11.67 -14.62 -3.70
N PHE A 23 -12.10 -13.68 -2.85
CA PHE A 23 -11.19 -12.87 -2.04
C PHE A 23 -10.22 -13.74 -1.24
N LYS A 24 -10.73 -14.73 -0.47
CA LYS A 24 -9.89 -15.57 0.40
C LYS A 24 -8.78 -16.28 -0.37
N LYS A 25 -9.13 -16.87 -1.51
CA LYS A 25 -8.16 -17.52 -2.41
C LYS A 25 -7.13 -16.53 -2.95
N TYR A 26 -7.56 -15.32 -3.29
CA TYR A 26 -6.66 -14.31 -3.83
C TYR A 26 -5.71 -13.78 -2.76
N PHE A 27 -6.22 -13.51 -1.56
CA PHE A 27 -5.45 -13.12 -0.37
C PHE A 27 -4.40 -14.18 0.00
N GLU A 28 -4.82 -15.45 0.16
CA GLU A 28 -3.94 -16.58 0.46
C GLU A 28 -2.83 -16.76 -0.58
N LYS A 29 -3.14 -16.49 -1.84
CA LYS A 29 -2.18 -16.61 -2.93
C LYS A 29 -1.10 -15.52 -2.90
N ILE A 30 -1.44 -14.31 -2.44
CA ILE A 30 -0.50 -13.20 -2.35
C ILE A 30 0.35 -13.33 -1.08
N PHE A 31 -0.31 -13.53 0.07
CA PHE A 31 0.34 -13.46 1.37
C PHE A 31 0.72 -14.81 1.96
N GLU A 32 0.36 -15.91 1.30
CA GLU A 32 0.68 -17.29 1.72
C GLU A 32 0.20 -17.59 3.16
N ILE A 33 -0.88 -16.93 3.58
CA ILE A 33 -1.55 -17.09 4.88
C ILE A 33 -3.06 -16.99 4.67
N LYS A 34 -3.83 -17.78 5.44
CA LYS A 34 -5.29 -17.69 5.43
C LYS A 34 -5.74 -16.43 6.15
N ILE A 35 -6.74 -15.74 5.60
CA ILE A 35 -7.25 -14.54 6.27
C ILE A 35 -7.89 -14.86 7.62
N GLU A 36 -8.45 -16.05 7.80
CA GLU A 36 -9.00 -16.49 9.08
C GLU A 36 -7.93 -16.65 10.16
N ASP A 37 -6.77 -17.20 9.78
CA ASP A 37 -5.64 -17.34 10.69
C ASP A 37 -5.00 -15.98 10.97
N PHE A 38 -4.97 -15.09 9.96
CA PHE A 38 -4.46 -13.73 10.09
C PHE A 38 -5.31 -12.85 11.03
N LEU A 39 -6.63 -13.04 11.03
CA LEU A 39 -7.56 -12.22 11.82
C LEU A 39 -8.03 -12.91 13.10
N SER A 40 -7.44 -14.05 13.50
CA SER A 40 -7.94 -14.86 14.62
C SER A 40 -7.91 -14.14 15.97
N ASP A 41 -6.95 -13.23 16.13
CA ASP A 41 -6.66 -12.54 17.39
C ASP A 41 -7.37 -11.18 17.48
N TYR A 42 -8.18 -10.82 16.47
CA TYR A 42 -8.82 -9.52 16.36
C TYR A 42 -10.34 -9.62 16.47
N ASP A 43 -10.88 -9.08 17.58
CA ASP A 43 -12.33 -8.98 17.79
C ASP A 43 -12.97 -7.93 16.87
N GLU A 44 -12.28 -6.80 16.63
CA GLU A 44 -12.69 -5.70 15.74
C GLU A 44 -11.53 -5.31 14.81
N ILE A 45 -11.68 -5.58 13.51
CA ILE A 45 -10.59 -5.46 12.51
C ILE A 45 -10.45 -4.05 11.92
N ASP A 46 -11.36 -3.14 12.25
CA ASP A 46 -11.50 -1.81 11.66
C ASP A 46 -11.00 -0.67 12.56
N GLU A 47 -10.62 -0.97 13.81
CA GLU A 47 -10.06 0.01 14.74
C GLU A 47 -8.57 0.31 14.44
N PHE A 48 -7.80 -0.75 14.21
CA PHE A 48 -6.37 -0.69 13.93
C PHE A 48 -6.01 -1.58 12.74
N PRO A 49 -4.99 -1.23 11.96
CA PRO A 49 -4.50 -2.14 10.95
C PRO A 49 -3.86 -3.37 11.61
N VAL A 50 -3.91 -4.49 10.89
CA VAL A 50 -3.37 -5.77 11.33
C VAL A 50 -2.03 -6.03 10.65
N GLU A 51 -1.04 -6.49 11.42
CA GLU A 51 0.32 -6.74 10.92
C GLU A 51 0.59 -8.22 10.66
N ILE A 52 1.28 -8.49 9.55
CA ILE A 52 2.00 -9.74 9.32
C ILE A 52 3.46 -9.45 9.67
N GLU A 53 3.78 -9.51 10.96
CA GLU A 53 5.04 -9.01 11.54
C GLU A 53 6.28 -9.58 10.85
N ASP A 54 6.31 -10.90 10.59
CA ASP A 54 7.43 -11.61 9.98
C ASP A 54 7.62 -11.29 8.48
N LYS A 55 6.67 -10.55 7.89
CA LYS A 55 6.71 -10.12 6.49
C LYS A 55 6.80 -8.62 6.32
N GLY A 56 6.65 -7.80 7.37
CA GLY A 56 6.63 -6.34 7.25
C GLY A 56 5.49 -5.84 6.37
N ILE A 57 4.30 -6.42 6.55
CA ILE A 57 3.08 -6.07 5.83
C ILE A 57 2.02 -5.67 6.85
N MET A 58 1.38 -4.53 6.64
CA MET A 58 0.30 -4.03 7.48
C MET A 58 -0.94 -3.81 6.61
N ILE A 59 -2.08 -4.34 7.04
CA ILE A 59 -3.35 -4.30 6.29
C ILE A 59 -4.39 -3.54 7.09
N GLY A 60 -4.84 -2.41 6.55
CA GLY A 60 -5.95 -1.65 7.12
C GLY A 60 -7.28 -2.08 6.52
N PHE A 61 -8.33 -2.12 7.34
CA PHE A 61 -9.66 -2.52 6.91
C PHE A 61 -10.66 -1.37 6.94
N ILE A 62 -11.70 -1.49 6.12
CA ILE A 62 -12.89 -0.64 6.17
C ILE A 62 -13.87 -1.28 7.15
N ALA A 63 -14.36 -0.46 8.08
CA ALA A 63 -15.40 -0.82 9.03
C ALA A 63 -16.61 -1.45 8.35
N GLN A 64 -17.09 -2.56 8.94
CA GLN A 64 -18.35 -3.13 8.51
C GLN A 64 -19.48 -2.15 8.87
N THR A 65 -20.25 -1.76 7.85
CA THR A 65 -21.48 -0.98 8.06
C THR A 65 -22.69 -1.74 7.53
N THR A 66 -23.87 -1.18 7.71
CA THR A 66 -25.10 -1.72 7.11
C THR A 66 -25.08 -1.71 5.58
N LYS A 67 -24.21 -0.89 4.96
CA LYS A 67 -24.15 -0.70 3.50
C LYS A 67 -22.87 -1.24 2.87
N VAL A 68 -21.80 -1.35 3.64
CA VAL A 68 -20.48 -1.72 3.15
C VAL A 68 -20.01 -2.94 3.94
N PRO A 69 -19.77 -4.08 3.29
CA PRO A 69 -19.17 -5.23 3.95
C PRO A 69 -17.72 -4.90 4.37
N PRO A 70 -17.13 -5.67 5.29
CA PRO A 70 -15.72 -5.52 5.62
C PRO A 70 -14.86 -5.76 4.38
N GLN A 71 -13.93 -4.85 4.13
CA GLN A 71 -13.06 -4.79 2.95
C GLN A 71 -11.66 -4.35 3.36
N ILE A 72 -10.64 -4.68 2.57
CA ILE A 72 -9.31 -4.07 2.77
C ILE A 72 -9.37 -2.61 2.30
N SER A 73 -8.97 -1.69 3.17
CA SER A 73 -8.81 -0.27 2.88
C SER A 73 -7.48 0.00 2.18
N TYR A 74 -6.39 -0.52 2.74
CA TYR A 74 -5.04 -0.34 2.21
C TYR A 74 -4.12 -1.49 2.63
N ILE A 75 -3.02 -1.61 1.91
CA ILE A 75 -1.91 -2.52 2.23
C ILE A 75 -0.64 -1.70 2.26
N ASP A 76 0.08 -1.76 3.36
CA ASP A 76 1.29 -0.99 3.62
C ASP A 76 2.48 -1.95 3.75
N LEU A 77 3.50 -1.72 2.94
CA LEU A 77 4.68 -2.59 2.83
C LEU A 77 5.90 -1.85 3.38
N ASP A 78 6.58 -2.44 4.35
CA ASP A 78 7.91 -2.03 4.77
C ASP A 78 8.94 -2.52 3.75
N VAL A 79 9.31 -1.65 2.81
CA VAL A 79 10.21 -2.00 1.72
C VAL A 79 11.68 -1.74 2.06
N VAL A 80 11.96 -1.14 3.22
CA VAL A 80 13.33 -0.97 3.73
C VAL A 80 13.79 -2.21 4.46
N ASN A 81 12.99 -2.71 5.41
CA ASN A 81 13.35 -3.91 6.15
C ASN A 81 13.02 -5.18 5.36
N TYR A 82 11.99 -5.14 4.50
CA TYR A 82 11.55 -6.27 3.68
C TYR A 82 11.50 -5.91 2.18
N PRO A 83 12.67 -5.70 1.53
CA PRO A 83 12.72 -5.27 0.13
C PRO A 83 12.09 -6.27 -0.85
N ILE A 84 11.98 -7.55 -0.45
CA ILE A 84 11.29 -8.58 -1.24
C ILE A 84 9.80 -8.28 -1.45
N ASN A 85 9.18 -7.47 -0.57
CA ASN A 85 7.78 -7.08 -0.67
C ASN A 85 7.47 -6.22 -1.90
N THR A 86 8.48 -5.59 -2.50
CA THR A 86 8.34 -4.94 -3.82
C THR A 86 7.86 -5.93 -4.89
N GLY A 87 8.12 -7.23 -4.69
CA GLY A 87 7.60 -8.33 -5.48
C GLY A 87 6.07 -8.45 -5.47
N TYR A 88 5.36 -7.91 -4.47
CA TYR A 88 3.89 -7.90 -4.46
C TYR A 88 3.30 -6.74 -5.25
N LEU A 89 4.08 -5.72 -5.59
CA LEU A 89 3.55 -4.54 -6.29
C LEU A 89 3.24 -4.86 -7.76
N ALA A 90 2.06 -4.48 -8.22
CA ALA A 90 1.70 -4.53 -9.64
C ALA A 90 2.60 -3.65 -10.51
N LYS A 91 3.18 -2.59 -9.92
CA LYS A 91 4.15 -1.71 -10.56
C LYS A 91 5.50 -1.77 -9.86
N GLU A 92 6.56 -1.85 -10.66
CA GLU A 92 7.92 -1.67 -10.18
C GLU A 92 8.16 -0.22 -9.72
N VAL A 93 8.59 -0.08 -8.47
CA VAL A 93 8.90 1.20 -7.82
C VAL A 93 10.39 1.21 -7.48
N PRO A 94 11.13 2.29 -7.76
CA PRO A 94 12.58 2.32 -7.57
C PRO A 94 12.96 2.56 -6.10
N VAL A 95 12.64 1.61 -5.21
CA VAL A 95 12.79 1.74 -3.74
C VAL A 95 14.22 2.10 -3.31
N GLN A 96 15.23 1.60 -4.02
CA GLN A 96 16.64 1.83 -3.73
C GLN A 96 17.22 3.08 -4.41
N SER A 97 16.46 3.73 -5.29
CA SER A 97 16.91 4.98 -5.92
C SER A 97 16.59 6.14 -5.00
N LEU A 98 17.58 7.00 -4.78
CA LEU A 98 17.41 8.23 -4.03
C LEU A 98 16.54 9.18 -4.86
N ILE A 99 15.33 9.49 -4.40
CA ILE A 99 14.47 10.46 -5.08
C ILE A 99 14.74 11.83 -4.46
N LYS A 100 15.88 12.42 -4.81
CA LYS A 100 16.39 13.64 -4.15
C LYS A 100 16.03 14.90 -4.90
N ASN A 101 15.89 14.81 -6.21
CA ASN A 101 15.77 15.98 -7.06
C ASN A 101 14.63 15.83 -8.08
N PRO A 102 14.18 16.96 -8.67
CA PRO A 102 13.14 16.93 -9.69
C PRO A 102 13.46 15.99 -10.86
N THR A 103 14.72 15.85 -11.28
CA THR A 103 15.15 14.95 -12.37
C THR A 103 14.86 13.49 -12.05
N ASP A 104 15.08 13.04 -10.81
CA ASP A 104 14.78 11.67 -10.37
C ASP A 104 13.26 11.42 -10.46
N ILE A 105 12.47 12.40 -10.03
CA ILE A 105 11.00 12.38 -10.16
C ILE A 105 10.61 12.32 -11.65
N GLN A 106 11.26 13.09 -12.52
CA GLN A 106 10.98 13.06 -13.96
C GLN A 106 11.27 11.71 -14.59
N ALA A 107 12.44 11.14 -14.26
CA ALA A 107 12.91 9.89 -14.83
C ALA A 107 12.05 8.70 -14.40
N HIS A 108 11.57 8.70 -13.15
CA HIS A 108 10.92 7.53 -12.58
C HIS A 108 9.40 7.65 -12.42
N LEU A 109 8.87 8.87 -12.23
CA LEU A 109 7.51 9.06 -11.74
C LEU A 109 6.59 9.94 -12.61
N ILE A 110 7.12 10.81 -13.49
CA ILE A 110 6.30 11.59 -14.43
C ILE A 110 5.39 10.76 -15.35
N PRO A 111 5.73 9.51 -15.76
CA PRO A 111 4.82 8.71 -16.57
C PRO A 111 3.49 8.35 -15.89
N PHE A 112 3.36 8.61 -14.58
CA PHE A 112 2.17 8.25 -13.81
C PHE A 112 1.12 9.34 -13.77
N GLN A 113 -0.13 8.91 -13.64
CA GLN A 113 -1.26 9.80 -13.47
C GLN A 113 -1.33 10.27 -12.02
N ASN A 114 -1.93 11.44 -11.79
CA ASN A 114 -2.18 11.99 -10.47
C ASN A 114 -0.93 12.05 -9.57
N LEU A 115 0.25 12.29 -10.16
CA LEU A 115 1.51 12.46 -9.44
C LEU A 115 1.45 13.70 -8.55
N ARG A 116 1.74 13.53 -7.27
CA ARG A 116 1.82 14.58 -6.26
C ARG A 116 3.02 14.37 -5.37
N ILE A 117 3.69 15.47 -5.05
CA ILE A 117 4.88 15.48 -4.22
C ILE A 117 4.59 16.40 -3.05
N TYR A 118 4.68 15.84 -1.85
CA TYR A 118 4.48 16.56 -0.61
C TYR A 118 5.85 16.78 0.02
N TYR A 119 6.16 18.04 0.25
CA TYR A 119 7.38 18.46 0.92
C TYR A 119 7.14 18.57 2.43
N SER A 120 8.20 18.39 3.22
CA SER A 120 8.14 18.57 4.66
C SER A 120 7.72 20.00 4.99
N LEU A 121 6.82 20.14 5.97
CA LEU A 121 6.40 21.45 6.50
C LEU A 121 7.57 22.23 7.13
N TYR A 122 8.62 21.53 7.57
CA TYR A 122 9.77 22.10 8.27
C TYR A 122 11.01 22.24 7.38
N ASN A 123 11.04 21.57 6.22
CA ASN A 123 12.13 21.65 5.25
C ASN A 123 11.59 21.50 3.82
N GLN A 124 11.47 22.61 3.11
CA GLN A 124 10.88 22.64 1.76
C GLN A 124 11.75 21.95 0.70
N ASP A 125 13.02 21.70 0.98
CA ASP A 125 13.90 20.94 0.09
C ASP A 125 13.77 19.41 0.32
N GLN A 126 13.06 19.00 1.36
CA GLN A 126 12.85 17.59 1.70
C GLN A 126 11.50 17.11 1.20
N ILE A 127 11.51 16.10 0.34
CA ILE A 127 10.31 15.34 -0.02
C ILE A 127 9.95 14.41 1.13
N ASP A 128 8.71 14.50 1.61
CA ASP A 128 8.17 13.68 2.70
C ASP A 128 7.34 12.51 2.15
N ARG A 129 6.52 12.79 1.13
CA ARG A 129 5.65 11.80 0.50
C ARG A 129 5.51 12.03 -0.99
N ILE A 130 5.39 10.94 -1.73
CA ILE A 130 5.03 10.95 -3.15
C ILE A 130 3.81 10.08 -3.37
N ILE A 131 2.82 10.60 -4.08
CA ILE A 131 1.60 9.89 -4.42
C ILE A 131 1.48 9.83 -5.93
N PHE A 132 1.11 8.69 -6.48
CA PHE A 132 0.80 8.56 -7.90
C PHE A 132 -0.19 7.42 -8.12
N GLN A 133 -0.76 7.37 -9.33
CA GLN A 133 -1.68 6.33 -9.73
C GLN A 133 -1.08 5.44 -10.83
N TYR A 134 -1.34 4.15 -10.71
CA TYR A 134 -1.09 3.16 -11.75
C TYR A 134 -2.29 2.21 -11.85
N GLN A 135 -2.92 2.16 -13.03
CA GLN A 135 -4.21 1.48 -13.23
C GLN A 135 -5.25 2.00 -12.21
N ASP A 136 -5.96 1.10 -11.54
CA ASP A 136 -6.97 1.41 -10.53
C ASP A 136 -6.37 1.52 -9.11
N LEU A 137 -5.04 1.58 -8.99
CA LEU A 137 -4.34 1.63 -7.71
C LEU A 137 -3.66 2.97 -7.48
N ARG A 138 -3.75 3.46 -6.25
CA ARG A 138 -3.00 4.59 -5.73
C ARG A 138 -1.82 4.08 -4.91
N TYR A 139 -0.65 4.63 -5.21
CA TYR A 139 0.60 4.36 -4.51
C TYR A 139 0.97 5.58 -3.68
N GLU A 140 1.32 5.35 -2.42
CA GLU A 140 1.87 6.37 -1.53
C GLU A 140 3.23 5.91 -1.02
N LEU A 141 4.26 6.64 -1.42
CA LEU A 141 5.63 6.40 -1.02
C LEU A 141 5.95 7.33 0.15
N SER A 142 6.35 6.76 1.29
CA SER A 142 6.91 7.52 2.40
C SER A 142 8.43 7.52 2.32
N LEU A 143 9.06 8.67 2.55
CA LEU A 143 10.50 8.85 2.37
C LEU A 143 11.19 9.24 3.68
N THR A 144 12.42 8.77 3.88
CA THR A 144 13.30 9.31 4.93
C THR A 144 13.79 10.71 4.57
N LYS A 145 14.46 11.36 5.54
CA LYS A 145 15.23 12.59 5.31
C LYS A 145 16.32 12.45 4.23
N ASP A 146 16.82 11.23 4.01
CA ASP A 146 17.81 10.92 2.99
C ASP A 146 17.19 10.59 1.62
N SER A 147 15.87 10.77 1.48
CA SER A 147 15.09 10.50 0.27
C SER A 147 15.09 9.03 -0.16
N VAL A 148 15.17 8.13 0.81
CA VAL A 148 15.00 6.68 0.61
C VAL A 148 13.54 6.34 0.86
N ILE A 149 12.93 5.58 -0.04
CA ILE A 149 11.56 5.08 0.15
C ILE A 149 11.58 4.03 1.25
N THR A 150 10.89 4.29 2.35
CA THR A 150 10.78 3.35 3.48
C THR A 150 9.58 2.43 3.35
N ARG A 151 8.46 3.00 2.92
CA ARG A 151 7.17 2.33 2.91
C ARG A 151 6.43 2.63 1.63
N ILE A 152 5.71 1.63 1.16
CA ILE A 152 4.80 1.75 0.02
C ILE A 152 3.42 1.31 0.48
N ARG A 153 2.51 2.26 0.54
CA ARG A 153 1.09 1.98 0.74
C ARG A 153 0.40 1.91 -0.62
N VAL A 154 -0.43 0.88 -0.77
CA VAL A 154 -1.28 0.65 -1.95
C VAL A 154 -2.73 0.61 -1.49
N CYS A 155 -3.58 1.36 -2.17
CA CYS A 155 -5.02 1.34 -1.99
C CYS A 155 -5.73 1.54 -3.33
N ILE A 156 -7.05 1.45 -3.33
CA ILE A 156 -7.83 1.75 -4.52
C ILE A 156 -7.67 3.24 -4.90
N ALA A 157 -7.56 3.52 -6.19
CA ALA A 157 -7.52 4.89 -6.68
C ALA A 157 -8.86 5.58 -6.41
N GLU A 158 -8.82 6.65 -5.64
CA GLU A 158 -9.98 7.51 -5.35
C GLU A 158 -9.95 8.75 -6.24
N ILE A 159 -11.15 9.28 -6.54
CA ILE A 159 -11.28 10.61 -7.15
C ILE A 159 -10.98 11.71 -6.11
N GLU A 160 -10.47 12.85 -6.57
CA GLU A 160 -9.91 13.94 -5.75
C GLU A 160 -10.78 14.39 -4.57
N SER A 161 -12.09 14.44 -4.75
CA SER A 161 -13.04 14.89 -3.74
C SER A 161 -13.24 13.91 -2.59
N ASN A 162 -12.77 12.66 -2.74
CA ASN A 162 -12.96 11.58 -1.78
C ASN A 162 -11.64 11.06 -1.21
N ILE A 163 -10.53 11.79 -1.43
CA ILE A 163 -9.21 11.37 -0.96
C ILE A 163 -9.25 11.18 0.55
N ASN A 164 -9.23 9.91 0.95
CA ASN A 164 -9.12 9.54 2.34
C ASN A 164 -7.66 9.77 2.76
N MET A 165 -7.45 10.71 3.69
CA MET A 165 -6.15 10.92 4.33
C MET A 165 -6.13 10.16 5.65
N SER A 166 -6.09 8.83 5.56
CA SER A 166 -6.05 7.97 6.73
C SER A 166 -4.76 8.16 7.51
N THR A 167 -4.83 7.92 8.82
CA THR A 167 -3.68 7.98 9.73
C THR A 167 -2.57 7.02 9.28
N TYR A 168 -1.32 7.46 9.47
CA TYR A 168 -0.15 6.62 9.22
C TYR A 168 0.21 5.91 10.53
N TYR A 169 -0.20 4.65 10.63
CA TYR A 169 0.27 3.76 11.68
C TYR A 169 1.70 3.35 11.35
N LEU A 170 2.62 3.49 12.31
CA LEU A 170 3.98 2.98 12.20
C LEU A 170 3.93 1.47 12.46
N PHE A 171 4.85 0.73 11.83
CA PHE A 171 5.14 -0.63 12.29
C PHE A 171 5.64 -0.52 13.74
N ASP A 172 5.20 -1.44 14.59
CA ASP A 172 5.73 -1.53 15.95
C ASP A 172 7.23 -1.87 15.88
N ASN A 173 8.05 -1.14 16.64
CA ASN A 173 9.51 -1.31 16.69
C ASN A 173 9.92 -2.37 17.72
#